data_AF-A0A392R7Z0-F1
#
_entry.id   AF-A0A392R7Z0-F1
#
_cell.length_a   1.000
_cell.length_b   1.000
_cell.length_c   1.000
_cell.angle_alpha   90.00
_cell.angle_beta   90.00
_cell.angle_gamma   90.00
#
_symmetry.space_group_name_H-M   'P 1'
#
loop_
_entity.id
_entity.type
_entity.pdbx_description
1 polymer ?
#
loop_
_entity_poly.entity_id
_entity_poly.type
_entity_poly.pdbx_seq_one_letter_code
_entity_poly.pdbx_strand_id
1 'polypeptide(L)'
;MSRPSKTLNTNPSANSEYSSRKAPISNGDAATFEWWKDRIDSHITGIDDELWDIVEEGVTFENMSENGRLFIANKKLLSTADKKTYMRHHKVKDINVGAIKHEEYVRIGDKTSAKT
;
A
#
# COMPACT_ATOMS: atom_id res chain seq x y z
N MET A 1 -1.01 47.83 -25.48
CA MET A 1 -2.05 46.78 -25.38
C MET A 1 -1.40 45.53 -24.81
N SER A 2 -1.53 45.29 -23.50
CA SER A 2 -0.96 44.12 -22.82
C SER A 2 -1.91 42.92 -22.91
N ARG A 3 -1.41 41.77 -23.35
CA ARG A 3 -2.10 40.49 -23.19
C ARG A 3 -1.89 39.99 -21.75
N PRO A 4 -2.93 39.55 -21.02
CA PRO A 4 -2.73 38.91 -19.73
C PRO A 4 -2.29 37.46 -19.94
N SER A 5 -1.18 37.09 -19.30
CA SER A 5 -0.74 35.70 -19.15
C SER A 5 -1.75 34.96 -18.28
N LYS A 6 -2.42 33.94 -18.84
CA LYS A 6 -3.14 32.95 -18.04
C LYS A 6 -2.10 32.12 -17.29
N THR A 7 -1.97 32.39 -16.00
CA THR A 7 -1.34 31.45 -15.07
C THR A 7 -2.18 30.17 -15.06
N LEU A 8 -1.59 29.07 -15.57
CA LEU A 8 -2.14 27.73 -15.42
C LEU A 8 -2.00 27.37 -13.94
N ASN A 9 -3.11 27.48 -13.21
CA ASN A 9 -3.25 26.96 -11.86
C ASN A 9 -3.05 25.43 -11.91
N THR A 10 -1.90 24.94 -11.47
CA THR A 10 -1.61 23.52 -11.35
C THR A 10 -2.42 22.97 -10.18
N ASN A 11 -3.58 22.38 -10.49
CA ASN A 11 -4.40 21.66 -9.52
C ASN A 11 -3.57 20.55 -8.83
N PRO A 12 -3.57 20.46 -7.49
CA PRO A 12 -3.04 19.30 -6.79
C PRO A 12 -4.12 18.20 -6.81
N SER A 13 -4.19 17.43 -7.89
CA SER A 13 -5.18 16.34 -8.02
C SER A 13 -4.61 15.05 -8.60
N ALA A 14 -3.31 14.98 -8.90
CA ALA A 14 -2.70 13.74 -9.41
C ALA A 14 -2.91 12.55 -8.45
N ASN A 15 -2.91 12.82 -7.14
CA ASN A 15 -3.11 11.79 -6.11
C ASN A 15 -4.56 11.27 -6.07
N SER A 16 -5.56 12.06 -6.47
CA SER A 16 -6.95 11.58 -6.47
C SER A 16 -7.21 10.60 -7.61
N GLU A 17 -6.50 10.75 -8.72
CA GLU A 17 -6.67 9.93 -9.93
C GLU A 17 -5.99 8.56 -9.79
N TYR A 18 -4.94 8.46 -8.97
CA TYR A 18 -4.39 7.17 -8.54
C TYR A 18 -5.19 6.56 -7.40
N SER A 19 -5.65 7.37 -6.43
CA SER A 19 -6.47 6.87 -5.32
C SER A 19 -7.85 6.34 -5.74
N SER A 20 -8.36 6.70 -6.93
CA SER A 20 -9.62 6.19 -7.47
C SER A 20 -9.43 4.94 -8.36
N ARG A 21 -8.21 4.69 -8.84
CA ARG A 21 -7.88 3.48 -9.60
C ARG A 21 -7.77 2.30 -8.64
N LYS A 22 -8.39 1.18 -9.01
CA LYS A 22 -8.28 -0.06 -8.24
C LYS A 22 -6.88 -0.64 -8.38
N ALA A 23 -6.36 -1.21 -7.29
CA ALA A 23 -5.11 -1.95 -7.32
C ALA A 23 -5.19 -3.15 -8.29
N PRO A 24 -4.10 -3.46 -9.02
CA PRO A 24 -4.05 -4.62 -9.89
C PRO A 24 -4.17 -5.91 -9.06
N ILE A 25 -5.10 -6.79 -9.43
CA ILE A 25 -5.37 -8.03 -8.70
C ILE A 25 -4.47 -9.15 -9.24
N SER A 26 -3.82 -9.88 -8.35
CA SER A 26 -3.07 -11.09 -8.67
C SER A 26 -4.00 -12.17 -9.22
N ASN A 27 -3.52 -12.91 -10.20
CA ASN A 27 -4.19 -14.08 -10.76
C ASN A 27 -3.66 -15.40 -10.18
N GLY A 28 -2.63 -15.34 -9.32
CA GLY A 28 -2.06 -16.49 -8.63
C GLY A 28 -1.14 -17.34 -9.51
N ASP A 29 -0.85 -16.88 -10.72
CA ASP A 29 0.08 -17.53 -11.64
C ASP A 29 1.50 -17.01 -11.39
N ALA A 30 2.39 -17.95 -11.03
CA ALA A 30 3.80 -17.69 -10.78
C ALA A 30 4.51 -17.07 -12.00
N ALA A 31 4.10 -17.42 -13.23
CA ALA A 31 4.69 -16.86 -14.44
C ALA A 31 4.39 -15.36 -14.61
N THR A 32 3.30 -14.87 -14.03
CA THR A 32 2.92 -13.45 -14.07
C THR A 32 3.17 -12.71 -12.74
N PHE A 33 3.74 -13.39 -11.74
CA PHE A 33 3.90 -12.83 -10.40
C PHE A 33 4.86 -11.63 -10.36
N GLU A 34 6.03 -11.72 -11.01
CA GLU A 34 6.96 -10.58 -11.08
C GLU A 34 6.36 -9.39 -11.84
N TRP A 35 5.65 -9.66 -12.95
CA TRP A 35 4.91 -8.61 -13.67
C TRP A 35 3.83 -7.96 -12.79
N TRP A 36 3.14 -8.74 -11.97
CA TRP A 36 2.15 -8.22 -11.02
C TRP A 36 2.82 -7.38 -9.91
N LYS A 37 4.01 -7.77 -9.43
CA LYS A 37 4.79 -6.95 -8.49
C LYS A 37 5.14 -5.58 -9.08
N ASP A 38 5.63 -5.54 -10.31
CA ASP A 38 5.93 -4.26 -10.98
C ASP A 38 4.68 -3.37 -11.10
N ARG A 39 3.51 -4.00 -11.32
CA ARG A 39 2.23 -3.30 -11.39
C ARG A 39 1.77 -2.77 -10.04
N ILE A 40 1.95 -3.52 -8.96
CA ILE A 40 1.54 -3.07 -7.62
C ILE A 40 2.49 -2.00 -7.08
N ASP A 41 3.80 -2.11 -7.34
CA ASP A 41 4.78 -1.06 -7.06
C ASP A 41 4.36 0.25 -7.75
N SER A 42 4.25 0.24 -9.08
CA SER A 42 3.86 1.43 -9.84
C SER A 42 2.52 2.03 -9.37
N HIS A 43 1.59 1.18 -8.91
CA HIS A 43 0.33 1.64 -8.35
C HIS A 43 0.49 2.33 -6.99
N ILE A 44 1.25 1.73 -6.06
CA ILE A 44 1.50 2.27 -4.72
C ILE A 44 2.33 3.56 -4.81
N THR A 45 3.42 3.52 -5.57
CA THR A 45 4.31 4.67 -5.84
C THR A 45 3.55 5.81 -6.53
N GLY A 46 2.58 5.49 -7.39
CA GLY A 46 1.69 6.48 -8.01
C GLY A 46 0.72 7.16 -7.04
N ILE A 47 0.47 6.58 -5.86
CA ILE A 47 -0.39 7.17 -4.81
C ILE A 47 0.42 8.15 -3.94
N ASP A 48 1.58 7.72 -3.46
CA ASP A 48 2.56 8.45 -2.64
C ASP A 48 3.85 7.63 -2.67
N ASP A 49 4.96 8.24 -3.06
CA ASP A 49 6.25 7.61 -3.35
C ASP A 49 6.86 6.93 -2.10
N GLU A 50 6.63 7.49 -0.91
CA GLU A 50 7.11 6.93 0.35
C GLU A 50 6.29 5.70 0.81
N LEU A 51 5.18 5.35 0.15
CA LEU A 51 4.39 4.19 0.54
C LEU A 51 5.05 2.87 0.13
N TRP A 52 5.82 2.87 -0.96
CA TRP A 52 6.55 1.67 -1.39
C TRP A 52 7.71 1.36 -0.44
N ASP A 53 8.39 2.39 0.08
CA ASP A 53 9.43 2.23 1.10
C ASP A 53 8.88 1.47 2.34
N ILE A 54 7.63 1.73 2.73
CA ILE A 54 6.95 1.01 3.81
C ILE A 54 6.68 -0.47 3.47
N VAL A 55 6.48 -0.81 2.19
CA VAL A 55 6.36 -2.20 1.73
C VAL A 55 7.69 -2.91 1.86
N GLU A 56 8.78 -2.27 1.43
CA GLU A 56 10.12 -2.86 1.36
C GLU A 56 10.78 -2.96 2.74
N GLU A 57 10.80 -1.85 3.49
CA GLU A 57 11.47 -1.79 4.79
C GLU A 57 10.58 -2.28 5.94
N GLY A 58 9.27 -2.26 5.75
CA GLY A 58 8.29 -2.54 6.78
C GLY A 58 8.19 -1.43 7.83
N VAL A 59 7.43 -1.69 8.89
CA VAL A 59 7.37 -0.82 10.07
C VAL A 59 7.43 -1.66 11.32
N THR A 60 8.11 -1.16 12.34
CA THR A 60 8.15 -1.79 13.65
C THR A 60 7.59 -0.84 14.70
N PHE A 61 6.53 -1.29 15.38
CA PHE A 61 5.98 -0.60 16.54
C PHE A 61 6.02 -1.54 17.74
N GLU A 62 6.32 -0.98 18.92
CA GLU A 62 6.22 -1.73 20.16
C GLU A 62 4.77 -2.23 20.36
N ASN A 63 4.61 -3.48 20.81
CA ASN A 63 3.31 -4.11 21.04
C ASN A 63 2.42 -4.26 19.78
N MET A 64 3.04 -4.30 18.59
CA MET A 64 2.36 -4.65 17.35
C MET A 64 2.14 -6.16 17.28
N SER A 65 0.92 -6.58 16.96
CA SER A 65 0.62 -7.99 16.74
C SER A 65 1.18 -8.48 15.41
N GLU A 66 1.23 -9.81 15.24
CA GLU A 66 1.69 -10.49 14.01
C GLU A 66 0.98 -10.00 12.74
N ASN A 67 -0.27 -9.55 12.87
CA ASN A 67 -1.03 -8.98 11.76
C ASN A 67 -0.85 -7.46 11.59
N GLY A 68 0.21 -6.85 12.13
CA GLY A 68 0.53 -5.43 11.94
C GLY A 68 -0.47 -4.46 12.61
N ARG A 69 -1.17 -4.91 13.65
CA ARG A 69 -2.17 -4.08 14.36
C ARG A 69 -1.69 -3.73 15.76
N LEU A 70 -2.00 -2.52 16.18
CA LEU A 70 -1.84 -2.07 17.55
C LEU A 70 -3.19 -2.11 18.27
N PHE A 71 -3.19 -2.53 19.53
CA PHE A 71 -4.33 -2.37 20.42
C PHE A 71 -4.67 -0.90 20.62
N ILE A 72 -5.94 -0.60 20.93
CA ILE A 72 -6.43 0.78 21.09
C ILE A 72 -5.62 1.56 22.14
N ALA A 73 -5.24 0.91 23.24
CA ALA A 73 -4.41 1.52 24.28
C ALA A 73 -3.08 2.04 23.71
N ASN A 74 -2.38 1.21 22.94
CA ASN A 74 -1.08 1.56 22.35
C ASN A 74 -1.21 2.59 21.22
N LYS A 75 -2.27 2.49 20.40
CA LYS A 75 -2.55 3.48 19.34
C LYS A 75 -2.74 4.90 19.89
N LYS A 76 -3.26 5.05 21.10
CA LYS A 76 -3.46 6.35 21.75
C LYS A 76 -2.16 6.97 22.28
N LEU A 77 -1.12 6.17 22.47
CA LEU A 77 0.18 6.60 22.98
C LEU A 77 1.16 7.00 21.87
N LEU A 78 0.82 6.72 20.61
CA LEU A 78 1.66 7.09 19.46
C LEU A 78 1.81 8.61 19.36
N SER A 79 3.03 9.05 19.02
CA SER A 79 3.26 10.44 18.61
C SER A 79 2.49 10.76 17.33
N THR A 80 2.37 12.05 17.01
CA THR A 80 1.73 12.47 15.75
C THR A 80 2.44 11.90 14.52
N ALA A 81 3.78 11.83 14.55
CA ALA A 81 4.57 11.25 13.47
C ALA A 81 4.33 9.73 13.36
N ASP A 82 4.41 9.00 14.48
CA ASP A 82 4.18 7.55 14.50
C ASP A 82 2.77 7.18 14.09
N LYS A 83 1.78 7.99 14.46
CA LYS A 83 0.40 7.81 14.02
C LYS A 83 0.26 7.97 12.51
N LYS A 84 0.99 8.92 11.90
CA LYS A 84 1.03 9.08 10.43
C LYS A 84 1.65 7.84 9.78
N THR A 85 2.80 7.37 10.27
CA THR A 85 3.46 6.15 9.77
C THR A 85 2.57 4.91 9.93
N TYR A 86 1.92 4.75 11.08
CA TYR A 86 1.00 3.65 11.34
C TYR A 86 -0.22 3.67 10.40
N MET A 87 -0.77 4.84 10.08
CA MET A 87 -1.86 4.95 9.09
C MET A 87 -1.40 4.61 7.67
N ARG A 88 -0.19 5.03 7.28
CA ARG A 88 0.39 4.67 5.98
C ARG A 88 0.64 3.17 5.86
N HIS A 89 1.16 2.52 6.91
CA HIS A 89 1.27 1.06 6.99
C HIS A 89 -0.09 0.36 6.78
N HIS A 90 -1.15 0.84 7.45
CA HIS A 90 -2.50 0.26 7.26
C HIS A 90 -3.02 0.44 5.83
N LYS A 91 -2.76 1.59 5.21
CA LYS A 91 -3.14 1.84 3.81
C LYS A 91 -2.44 0.88 2.84
N VAL A 92 -1.12 0.73 2.98
CA VAL A 92 -0.31 -0.21 2.18
C VAL A 92 -0.81 -1.64 2.36
N LYS A 93 -1.04 -2.05 3.61
CA LYS A 93 -1.57 -3.38 3.92
C LYS A 93 -2.93 -3.62 3.27
N ASP A 94 -3.84 -2.65 3.32
CA ASP A 94 -5.16 -2.76 2.70
C ASP A 94 -5.07 -2.93 1.18
N ILE A 95 -4.20 -2.16 0.52
CA ILE A 95 -3.91 -2.29 -0.92
C ILE A 95 -3.37 -3.68 -1.24
N ASN A 96 -2.33 -4.15 -0.53
CA ASN A 96 -1.70 -5.44 -0.79
C ASN A 96 -2.65 -6.62 -0.53
N VAL A 97 -3.40 -6.60 0.57
CA VAL A 97 -4.38 -7.64 0.86
C VAL A 97 -5.54 -7.61 -0.14
N GLY A 98 -5.98 -6.43 -0.59
CA GLY A 98 -7.01 -6.30 -1.62
C GLY A 98 -6.54 -6.71 -3.02
N ALA A 99 -5.24 -6.59 -3.29
CA ALA A 99 -4.62 -6.99 -4.55
C ALA A 99 -4.34 -8.51 -4.63
N ILE A 100 -4.41 -9.23 -3.52
CA ILE A 100 -4.28 -10.70 -3.47
C ILE A 100 -5.67 -11.30 -3.25
N LYS A 101 -6.14 -12.16 -4.16
CA LYS A 101 -7.44 -12.83 -3.96
C LYS A 101 -7.42 -13.63 -2.65
N HIS A 102 -8.56 -13.68 -1.94
CA HIS A 102 -8.67 -14.45 -0.70
C HIS A 102 -8.23 -15.91 -0.87
N GLU A 103 -8.56 -16.52 -2.02
CA GLU A 103 -8.16 -17.89 -2.39
C GLU A 103 -6.63 -18.06 -2.48
N GLU A 104 -5.93 -17.06 -3.01
CA GLU A 104 -4.46 -17.06 -3.10
C GLU A 104 -3.81 -16.77 -1.75
N TYR A 105 -4.39 -15.86 -0.97
CA TYR A 105 -3.96 -15.58 0.39
C TYR A 105 -4.00 -16.85 1.26
N VAL A 106 -5.08 -17.63 1.16
CA VAL A 106 -5.21 -18.92 1.85
C VAL A 106 -4.20 -19.94 1.33
N ARG A 107 -3.99 -20.02 0.00
CA ARG A 107 -3.02 -20.96 -0.61
C ARG A 107 -1.57 -20.67 -0.21
N ILE A 108 -1.19 -19.40 -0.09
CA ILE A 108 0.16 -18.99 0.35
C ILE A 108 0.36 -19.31 1.85
N GLY A 109 -0.70 -19.18 2.66
CA GLY A 109 -0.68 -19.54 4.08
C GLY A 109 -0.69 -21.07 4.32
N ASP A 110 -1.28 -21.83 3.41
CA ASP A 110 -1.41 -23.28 3.49
C ASP A 110 -0.16 -24.00 2.98
N LYS A 111 0.76 -24.29 3.91
CA LYS A 111 2.01 -25.00 3.64
C LYS A 111 1.81 -26.50 3.40
N THR A 112 0.59 -27.05 3.48
CA THR A 112 0.35 -28.49 3.32
C THR A 112 0.65 -29.01 1.91
N SER A 113 0.68 -28.12 0.92
CA SER A 113 1.04 -28.44 -0.47
C SER A 113 2.50 -28.15 -0.82
N ALA A 114 3.26 -27.51 0.08
CA ALA A 114 4.68 -27.26 -0.14
C ALA A 114 5.45 -28.59 -0.04
N LYS A 115 6.10 -28.98 -1.13
CA LYS A 115 6.95 -30.18 -1.13
C LYS A 115 8.08 -30.01 -0.12
N THR A 116 8.23 -30.99 0.76
CA THR A 116 9.36 -31.15 1.68
C THR A 116 10.61 -31.59 0.93
#